data_AF-A0A382YSQ4-F1
#
_entry.id   AF-A0A382YSQ4-F1
#
_cell.length_a   1.000
_cell.length_b   1.000
_cell.length_c   1.000
_cell.angle_alpha   90.00
_cell.angle_beta   90.00
_cell.angle_gamma   90.00
#
_symmetry.space_group_name_H-M   'P 1'
#
loop_
_entity.id
_entity.type
_entity.pdbx_description
1 polymer ?
#
loop_
_entity_poly.entity_id
_entity_poly.type
_entity_poly.pdbx_seq_one_letter_code
_entity_poly.pdbx_strand_id
1 'polypeptide(L)' 'MKNILLTTIAAGADVNAKIVSGTKQGLTPLDAANETNHTETADLLRKHGGKTGEELKAEGK' A
#
# COMPACT_ATOMS: atom_id res chain seq x y z
N MET A 1 -17.03 -5.75 13.31
CA MET A 1 -17.06 -5.72 11.83
C MET A 1 -15.67 -6.07 11.37
N LYS A 2 -15.44 -7.30 10.91
CA LYS A 2 -14.11 -7.75 10.46
C LYS A 2 -13.88 -7.15 9.08
N ASN A 3 -13.09 -6.09 9.00
CA ASN A 3 -12.70 -5.43 7.76
C ASN A 3 -12.17 -6.47 6.78
N ILE A 4 -12.90 -6.67 5.68
CA ILE A 4 -12.54 -7.58 4.59
C ILE A 4 -11.20 -7.16 3.94
N LEU A 5 -10.73 -5.92 4.19
CA LEU A 5 -9.42 -5.42 3.82
C LEU A 5 -8.22 -6.15 4.47
N LEU A 6 -8.41 -6.87 5.59
CA LEU A 6 -7.32 -7.63 6.22
C LEU A 6 -7.00 -8.95 5.49
N THR A 7 -7.87 -9.42 4.60
CA THR A 7 -7.80 -10.80 4.07
C THR A 7 -6.88 -10.95 2.84
N THR A 8 -6.45 -9.86 2.21
CA THR A 8 -5.67 -9.93 0.97
C THR A 8 -4.18 -10.26 1.18
N ILE A 9 -3.79 -10.73 2.36
CA ILE A 9 -2.46 -11.32 2.59
C ILE A 9 -2.45 -12.82 2.21
N ALA A 10 -3.63 -13.44 2.00
CA ALA A 10 -3.74 -14.82 1.53
C ALA A 10 -3.83 -14.97 -0.01
N ALA A 11 -3.86 -13.88 -0.79
CA ALA A 11 -4.19 -13.92 -2.22
C ALA A 11 -3.04 -13.55 -3.20
N GLY A 12 -1.80 -13.40 -2.74
CA GLY A 12 -0.69 -13.02 -3.63
C GLY A 12 -0.78 -11.60 -4.19
N ALA A 13 -1.55 -10.72 -3.54
CA ALA A 13 -1.57 -9.31 -3.88
C ALA A 13 -0.26 -8.65 -3.44
N ASP A 14 0.40 -7.98 -4.38
CA ASP A 14 1.61 -7.22 -4.11
C ASP A 14 1.28 -5.97 -3.29
N VAL A 15 1.76 -5.92 -2.04
CA VAL A 15 1.59 -4.78 -1.12
C VAL A 15 2.29 -3.50 -1.62
N ASN A 16 3.12 -3.62 -2.65
CA ASN A 16 3.83 -2.53 -3.31
C ASN A 16 3.28 -2.22 -4.71
N ALA A 17 2.14 -2.81 -5.10
CA ALA A 17 1.51 -2.57 -6.39
C ALA A 17 1.18 -1.07 -6.57
N LYS A 18 1.73 -0.45 -7.62
CA LYS A 18 1.42 0.94 -7.93
C LYS A 18 0.16 1.04 -8.78
N ILE A 19 -0.62 2.08 -8.52
CA ILE A 19 -1.71 2.47 -9.43
C ILE A 19 -1.09 2.82 -10.79
N VAL A 20 -1.52 2.11 -11.84
CA VAL A 20 -0.93 2.23 -13.19
C VAL A 20 -1.60 3.30 -14.04
N SER A 21 -2.76 3.83 -13.65
CA SER A 21 -3.54 4.78 -14.45
C SER A 21 -4.46 5.64 -13.59
N GLY A 22 -4.87 6.80 -14.11
CA GLY A 22 -5.75 7.75 -13.42
C GLY A 22 -4.98 8.80 -12.61
N THR A 23 -5.72 9.65 -11.90
CA THR A 23 -5.16 10.79 -11.12
C THR A 23 -4.29 10.36 -9.95
N LYS A 24 -4.43 9.11 -9.49
CA LYS A 24 -3.64 8.51 -8.42
C LYS A 24 -2.49 7.63 -8.92
N GLN A 25 -2.12 7.75 -10.20
CA GLN A 25 -1.04 6.96 -10.78
C GLN A 25 0.26 7.12 -9.98
N GLY A 26 0.95 6.01 -9.74
CA GLY A 26 2.22 5.98 -9.02
C GLY A 26 2.09 5.78 -7.51
N LEU A 27 0.89 5.92 -6.94
CA LEU A 27 0.66 5.65 -5.52
C LEU A 27 0.62 4.16 -5.24
N THR A 28 1.20 3.77 -4.11
CA THR A 28 1.11 2.44 -3.51
C THR A 28 -0.10 2.34 -2.57
N PRO A 29 -0.47 1.14 -2.09
CA PRO A 29 -1.47 0.99 -1.05
C PRO A 29 -1.13 1.78 0.21
N LEU A 30 0.16 1.90 0.56
CA LEU A 30 0.61 2.66 1.71
C LEU A 30 0.45 4.16 1.49
N ASP A 31 0.78 4.67 0.31
CA ASP A 31 0.55 6.08 -0.02
C ASP A 31 -0.94 6.44 0.10
N ALA A 32 -1.81 5.58 -0.45
CA ALA A 32 -3.26 5.79 -0.37
C ALA A 32 -3.77 5.75 1.08
N ALA A 33 -3.27 4.84 1.91
CA ALA A 33 -3.63 4.76 3.33
C ALA A 33 -3.18 6.02 4.11
N ASN A 34 -2.00 6.55 3.79
CA ASN A 34 -1.51 7.79 4.37
C ASN A 34 -2.33 9.01 3.92
N GLU A 35 -2.67 9.12 2.63
CA GLU A 35 -3.51 10.20 2.10
C GLU A 35 -4.89 10.28 2.79
N THR A 36 -5.49 9.13 3.09
CA THR A 36 -6.81 9.06 3.72
C THR A 36 -6.75 9.02 5.25
N ASN A 37 -5.56 9.21 5.86
CA ASN A 37 -5.33 9.13 7.31
C ASN A 37 -5.84 7.81 7.94
N HIS A 38 -5.71 6.70 7.21
CA HIS A 38 -6.03 5.36 7.72
C HIS A 38 -4.82 4.73 8.40
N THR A 39 -4.50 5.20 9.61
CA THR A 39 -3.29 4.80 10.35
C THR A 39 -3.20 3.30 10.61
N GLU A 40 -4.30 2.66 11.00
CA GLU A 40 -4.33 1.20 11.23
C GLU A 40 -4.00 0.41 9.94
N THR A 41 -4.52 0.87 8.80
CA THR A 41 -4.21 0.26 7.49
C THR A 41 -2.76 0.50 7.09
N ALA A 42 -2.23 1.69 7.32
CA ALA A 42 -0.84 2.02 7.06
C ALA A 42 0.12 1.15 7.91
N ASP A 43 -0.18 0.98 9.20
CA ASP A 43 0.59 0.14 10.12
C ASP A 43 0.58 -1.33 9.69
N LEU A 44 -0.58 -1.84 9.26
CA LEU A 44 -0.71 -3.19 8.71
C LEU A 44 0.12 -3.35 7.43
N LEU A 45 0.01 -2.42 6.49
CA LEU A 45 0.79 -2.47 5.25
C LEU A 45 2.30 -2.46 5.53
N ARG A 46 2.76 -1.59 6.44
CA ARG A 46 4.17 -1.54 6.89
C ARG A 46 4.62 -2.86 7.49
N LYS A 47 3.81 -3.47 8.35
CA LYS A 47 4.09 -4.79 8.96
C LYS A 47 4.25 -5.89 7.92
N HIS A 48 3.58 -5.77 6.78
CA HIS A 48 3.65 -6.70 5.66
C HIS A 48 4.67 -6.31 4.58
N GLY A 49 5.53 -5.31 4.84
CA GLY A 49 6.58 -4.90 3.90
C GLY A 49 6.11 -3.94 2.80
N GLY A 50 4.94 -3.34 2.97
CA GLY A 50 4.43 -2.25 2.14
C GLY A 50 5.30 -1.01 2.30
N LYS A 51 5.65 -0.42 1.16
CA LYS A 51 6.51 0.76 1.01
C LYS A 51 5.77 1.84 0.24
N THR A 52 6.15 3.09 0.47
CA THR A 52 5.67 4.21 -0.35
C THR A 52 6.30 4.15 -1.73
N GLY A 53 5.68 4.82 -2.70
CA GLY A 53 6.26 4.96 -4.04
C GLY A 53 7.65 5.60 -4.01
N GLU A 54 7.91 6.48 -3.04
CA GLU A 54 9.23 7.10 -2.83
C GLU A 54 10.27 6.11 -2.31
N GLU A 55 9.92 5.28 -1.32
CA GLU A 55 10.79 4.22 -0.79
C GLU A 55 11.17 3.21 -1.89
N LEU A 56 10.20 2.79 -2.71
CA LEU A 56 10.46 1.88 -3.84
C LEU A 56 11.38 2.51 -4.90
N LYS A 57 11.26 3.83 -5.13
CA LYS A 57 12.11 4.56 -6.07
C LYS A 57 13.54 4.70 -5.54
N ALA A 58 13.73 4.78 -4.23
CA ALA A 58 15.05 4.83 -3.60
C ALA A 58 15.77 3.47 -3.63
N GLU A 59 15.05 2.35 -3.57
CA GLU A 59 15.62 1.00 -3.59
C GLU A 59 16.02 0.49 -4.96
N GLY A 60 15.42 1.02 -6.03
CA GLY A 60 15.77 0.64 -7.41
C GLY A 60 17.02 1.32 -7.97
N LYS A 61 17.89 1.86 -7.11
CA LYS A 61 19.07 2.66 -7.48
C LYS A 61 20.38 1.98 -7.07
#